data_AF-A0A015J613-F1
#
_entry.id   AF-A0A015J613-F1
#
_cell.length_a   1.000
_cell.length_b   1.000
_cell.length_c   1.000
_cell.angle_alpha   90.00
_cell.angle_beta   90.00
_cell.angle_gamma   90.00
#
_symmetry.space_group_name_H-M   'P 1'
#
loop_
_entity.id
_entity.type
_entity.pdbx_description
1 polymer ?
#
loop_
_entity_poly.entity_id
_entity_poly.type
_entity_poly.pdbx_seq_one_letter_code
_entity_poly.pdbx_strand_id
1 'polypeptide(L)'
;MSQMYVILVELGSLIENLHYGPYSRYWWEILSIPDANTQLRFPIRAGQKTNACLNGRDFYIIVQISSSNQMLPEYFCQSGEFWVIETSATKAVSEVYQNIFQKKTRYSGSIIMGWDNKNIIDVLSSNIDFCPFSCKLGDYEIFIYGLGSSTRSDWNQAGNGYKSSIIHTYKKRAAIFVSEIKDDKCYIYIYQDFKIQKTFVGTTPDDIWKNSGYIQKFSGKELFGLEDQITLQKLNKLRIPQCAPHEWNNFKLMKKLYEYHLQRQTFAKIEW
;
A
#
# COMPACT_ATOMS: atom_id res chain seq x y z
N MET A 1 -7.80 20.97 -33.07
CA MET A 1 -7.69 20.79 -31.61
C MET A 1 -6.71 19.65 -31.37
N SER A 2 -5.55 19.89 -30.77
CA SER A 2 -4.63 18.80 -30.40
C SER A 2 -5.31 17.96 -29.32
N GLN A 3 -5.56 16.68 -29.61
CA GLN A 3 -6.18 15.76 -28.67
C GLN A 3 -5.23 15.51 -27.50
N MET A 4 -5.71 15.72 -26.28
CA MET A 4 -4.95 15.35 -25.07
C MET A 4 -4.79 13.84 -25.06
N TYR A 5 -3.56 13.37 -24.95
CA TYR A 5 -3.24 11.96 -24.77
C TYR A 5 -2.27 11.81 -23.60
N VAL A 6 -2.27 10.62 -22.99
CA VAL A 6 -1.35 10.23 -21.93
C VAL A 6 -0.90 8.80 -22.19
N ILE A 7 0.41 8.58 -22.18
CA ILE A 7 1.04 7.27 -22.43
C ILE A 7 2.04 6.99 -21.31
N LEU A 8 2.03 5.75 -20.81
CA LEU A 8 3.09 5.22 -19.96
C LEU A 8 4.29 4.85 -20.85
N VAL A 9 5.40 5.57 -20.69
CA VAL A 9 6.62 5.39 -21.48
C VAL A 9 7.53 4.34 -20.84
N GLU A 10 7.69 4.40 -19.51
CA GLU A 10 8.49 3.45 -18.75
C GLU A 10 7.72 3.02 -17.50
N LEU A 11 7.69 1.70 -17.25
CA LEU A 11 6.97 1.12 -16.10
C LEU A 11 7.59 1.52 -14.76
N GLY A 12 8.92 1.61 -14.70
CA GLY A 12 9.65 1.74 -13.44
C GLY A 12 9.70 0.45 -12.62
N SER A 13 10.24 0.54 -11.41
CA SER A 13 10.54 -0.60 -10.55
C SER A 13 9.76 -0.57 -9.24
N LEU A 14 9.38 -1.76 -8.78
CA LEU A 14 8.97 -1.99 -7.39
C LEU A 14 10.22 -2.20 -6.55
N ILE A 15 10.33 -1.42 -5.48
CA ILE A 15 11.45 -1.48 -4.53
C ILE A 15 10.86 -1.86 -3.17
N GLU A 16 11.26 -3.00 -2.62
CA GLU A 16 10.65 -3.61 -1.44
C GLU A 16 10.53 -2.63 -0.26
N ASN A 17 11.63 -1.94 0.09
CA ASN A 17 11.61 -0.99 1.20
C ASN A 17 10.69 0.23 0.97
N LEU A 18 10.55 0.66 -0.29
CA LEU A 18 9.66 1.78 -0.64
C LEU A 18 8.19 1.34 -0.66
N HIS A 19 7.89 0.15 -1.17
CA HIS A 19 6.52 -0.29 -1.40
C HIS A 19 5.94 -1.11 -0.25
N TYR A 20 6.78 -1.67 0.63
CA TYR A 20 6.36 -2.50 1.75
C TYR A 20 7.09 -2.16 3.06
N GLY A 21 7.77 -1.01 3.13
CA GLY A 21 8.38 -0.47 4.34
C GLY A 21 7.48 0.51 5.11
N PRO A 22 8.02 1.15 6.17
CA PRO A 22 7.25 2.05 7.06
C PRO A 22 6.60 3.25 6.36
N TYR A 23 7.21 3.72 5.28
CA TYR A 23 6.79 4.88 4.49
C TYR A 23 6.01 4.49 3.24
N SER A 24 5.67 3.20 3.08
CA SER A 24 5.08 2.67 1.86
C SER A 24 3.78 3.32 1.44
N ARG A 25 3.01 3.87 2.39
CA ARG A 25 1.78 4.60 2.08
C ARG A 25 1.94 5.76 1.08
N TYR A 26 3.15 6.27 0.87
CA TYR A 26 3.44 7.31 -0.12
C TYR A 26 3.72 6.77 -1.53
N TRP A 27 3.87 5.45 -1.67
CA TRP A 27 4.17 4.74 -2.92
C TRP A 27 2.97 3.95 -3.45
N TRP A 28 1.79 4.13 -2.86
CA TRP A 28 0.54 3.50 -3.29
C TRP A 28 -0.56 4.53 -3.38
N GLU A 29 -1.19 4.64 -4.55
CA GLU A 29 -2.27 5.58 -4.81
C GLU A 29 -3.63 4.88 -4.80
N ILE A 30 -4.69 5.59 -4.43
CA ILE A 30 -6.05 5.04 -4.39
C ILE A 30 -6.63 5.03 -5.81
N LEU A 31 -7.21 3.89 -6.20
CA LEU A 31 -8.01 3.79 -7.41
C LEU A 31 -9.16 4.79 -7.37
N SER A 32 -9.18 5.70 -8.34
CA SER A 32 -10.28 6.67 -8.49
C SER A 32 -11.55 6.05 -9.07
N ILE A 33 -11.50 4.77 -9.48
CA ILE A 33 -12.65 4.01 -9.97
C ILE A 33 -13.27 3.29 -8.77
N PRO A 34 -14.49 3.65 -8.34
CA PRO A 34 -15.11 3.05 -7.19
C PRO A 34 -15.55 1.62 -7.54
N ASP A 35 -15.05 0.65 -6.79
CA ASP A 35 -15.73 -0.63 -6.62
C ASP A 35 -15.95 -0.88 -5.13
N ALA A 36 -17.08 -1.52 -4.82
CA ALA A 36 -17.70 -1.48 -3.49
C ALA A 36 -16.76 -2.03 -2.38
N ASN A 37 -16.72 -1.29 -1.27
CA ASN A 37 -16.19 -1.67 0.04
C ASN A 37 -14.67 -1.74 0.24
N THR A 38 -13.82 -1.49 -0.76
CA THR A 38 -12.36 -1.43 -0.55
C THR A 38 -11.71 -0.26 -1.29
N GLN A 39 -10.88 0.52 -0.57
CA GLN A 39 -9.92 1.41 -1.22
C GLN A 39 -8.81 0.55 -1.83
N LEU A 40 -9.07 0.03 -3.02
CA LEU A 40 -8.08 -0.64 -3.85
C LEU A 40 -6.99 0.37 -4.20
N ARG A 41 -5.74 -0.09 -4.16
CA ARG A 41 -4.57 0.74 -4.44
C ARG A 41 -3.80 0.19 -5.63
N PHE A 42 -2.98 1.04 -6.24
CA PHE A 42 -2.00 0.66 -7.25
C PHE A 42 -0.68 1.33 -6.93
N PRO A 43 0.47 0.75 -7.34
CA PRO A 43 1.76 1.30 -6.96
C PRO A 43 2.10 2.52 -7.81
N ILE A 44 2.82 3.44 -7.19
CA ILE A 44 3.61 4.46 -7.88
C ILE A 44 5.02 3.87 -7.98
N ARG A 45 5.53 3.60 -9.19
CA ARG A 45 6.82 2.89 -9.33
C ARG A 45 7.99 3.87 -9.41
N ALA A 46 9.12 3.51 -8.80
CA ALA A 46 10.34 4.30 -8.89
C ALA A 46 10.90 4.23 -10.32
N GLY A 47 11.15 5.39 -10.94
CA GLY A 47 11.55 5.49 -12.35
C GLY A 47 10.38 5.37 -13.34
N GLN A 48 9.13 5.32 -12.86
CA GLN A 48 7.97 5.38 -13.75
C GLN A 48 8.00 6.66 -14.59
N LYS A 49 7.76 6.55 -15.89
CA LYS A 49 7.74 7.69 -16.81
C LYS A 49 6.46 7.76 -17.61
N THR A 50 5.81 8.92 -17.61
CA THR A 50 4.64 9.20 -18.46
C THR A 50 4.94 10.33 -19.43
N ASN A 51 4.30 10.30 -20.60
CA ASN A 51 4.26 11.42 -21.54
C ASN A 51 2.80 11.84 -21.73
N ALA A 52 2.53 13.14 -21.63
CA ALA A 52 1.24 13.72 -21.93
C ALA A 52 1.37 14.93 -22.86
N CYS A 53 0.46 15.03 -23.83
CA CYS A 53 0.38 16.22 -24.68
C CYS A 53 -0.60 17.25 -24.12
N LEU A 54 -0.08 18.42 -23.75
CA LEU A 54 -0.81 19.55 -23.21
C LEU A 54 -0.60 20.78 -24.10
N ASN A 55 -1.70 21.34 -24.63
CA ASN A 55 -1.68 22.44 -25.59
C ASN A 55 -0.71 22.21 -26.77
N GLY A 56 -0.62 20.98 -27.28
CA GLY A 56 0.25 20.65 -28.42
C GLY A 56 1.74 20.56 -28.06
N ARG A 57 2.09 20.47 -26.78
CA ARG A 57 3.46 20.18 -26.32
C ARG A 57 3.48 18.93 -25.45
N ASP A 58 4.55 18.16 -25.56
CA ASP A 58 4.77 16.98 -24.74
C ASP A 58 5.34 17.38 -23.36
N PHE A 59 4.81 16.74 -22.34
CA PHE A 59 5.23 16.84 -20.95
C PHE A 59 5.61 15.44 -20.47
N TYR A 60 6.87 15.26 -20.12
CA TYR A 60 7.38 14.04 -19.52
C TYR A 60 7.38 14.18 -18.00
N ILE A 61 6.84 13.20 -17.29
CA ILE A 61 6.97 13.11 -15.83
C ILE A 61 7.69 11.82 -15.48
N ILE A 62 8.70 11.91 -14.62
CA ILE A 62 9.43 10.77 -14.08
C ILE A 62 9.27 10.79 -12.55
N VAL A 63 8.82 9.66 -12.00
CA VAL A 63 8.83 9.45 -10.54
C VAL A 63 10.24 9.11 -10.10
N GLN A 64 10.82 9.96 -9.26
CA GLN A 64 12.16 9.79 -8.71
C GLN A 64 12.07 9.50 -7.21
N ILE A 65 13.11 8.88 -6.67
CA ILE A 65 13.27 8.76 -5.22
C ILE A 65 13.92 10.06 -4.74
N SER A 66 13.32 10.71 -3.74
CA SER A 66 13.83 12.01 -3.29
C SER A 66 15.27 11.91 -2.80
N SER A 67 16.10 12.84 -3.27
CA SER A 67 17.51 12.94 -2.86
C SER A 67 17.66 13.40 -1.41
N SER A 68 16.77 14.29 -0.96
CA SER A 68 16.67 14.72 0.43
C SER A 68 16.05 13.65 1.32
N ASN A 69 15.21 12.80 0.72
CA ASN A 69 14.48 11.78 1.43
C ASN A 69 14.28 10.48 0.67
N GLN A 70 15.13 9.50 0.95
CA GLN A 70 15.10 8.22 0.23
C GLN A 70 13.81 7.39 0.42
N MET A 71 12.82 7.87 1.19
CA MET A 71 11.54 7.20 1.41
C MET A 71 10.35 7.87 0.73
N LEU A 72 10.53 9.04 0.09
CA LEU A 72 9.45 9.79 -0.54
C LEU A 72 9.62 9.86 -2.06
N PRO A 73 8.51 9.82 -2.83
CA PRO A 73 8.55 10.10 -4.25
C PRO A 73 8.68 11.61 -4.52
N GLU A 74 9.46 11.95 -5.54
CA GLU A 74 9.52 13.26 -6.18
C GLU A 74 9.15 13.11 -7.66
N TYR A 75 8.64 14.18 -8.25
CA TYR A 75 8.12 14.18 -9.61
C TYR A 75 8.93 15.17 -10.42
N PHE A 76 9.84 14.64 -11.24
CA PHE A 76 10.55 15.41 -12.24
C PHE A 76 9.64 15.62 -13.44
N CYS A 77 9.27 16.86 -13.73
CA CYS A 77 8.48 17.20 -14.91
C CYS A 77 9.33 18.00 -15.89
N GLN A 78 9.26 17.67 -17.17
CA GLN A 78 10.00 18.33 -18.24
C GLN A 78 9.15 18.52 -19.49
N SER A 79 9.29 19.69 -20.13
CA SER A 79 8.78 19.95 -21.48
C SER A 79 9.77 20.86 -22.22
N GLY A 80 10.50 20.28 -23.18
CA GLY A 80 11.64 20.94 -23.82
C GLY A 80 12.74 21.27 -22.80
N GLU A 81 13.16 22.53 -22.76
CA GLU A 81 14.20 23.03 -21.85
C GLU A 81 13.68 23.33 -20.44
N PHE A 82 12.34 23.41 -20.25
CA PHE A 82 11.74 23.70 -18.97
C PHE A 82 11.59 22.43 -18.15
N TRP A 83 12.06 22.46 -16.91
CA TRP A 83 11.91 21.34 -15.98
C TRP A 83 11.83 21.82 -14.54
N VAL A 84 11.22 20.99 -13.69
CA VAL A 84 11.18 21.15 -12.23
C VAL A 84 11.18 19.78 -11.55
N ILE A 85 11.56 19.74 -10.28
CA ILE A 85 11.35 18.59 -9.39
C ILE A 85 10.46 19.05 -8.25
N GLU A 86 9.33 18.36 -8.06
CA GLU A 86 8.36 18.74 -7.06
C GLU A 86 7.79 17.55 -6.29
N THR A 87 7.20 17.80 -5.12
CA THR A 87 6.69 16.76 -4.22
C THR A 87 5.35 16.15 -4.68
N SER A 88 4.77 16.66 -5.76
CA SER A 88 3.58 16.08 -6.38
C SER A 88 3.57 16.31 -7.90
N ALA A 89 3.00 15.37 -8.65
CA ALA A 89 2.84 15.49 -10.10
C ALA A 89 2.04 16.75 -10.50
N THR A 90 1.01 17.12 -9.73
CA THR A 90 0.19 18.32 -10.00
C THR A 90 1.02 19.58 -9.92
N LYS A 91 1.85 19.71 -8.88
CA LYS A 91 2.70 20.89 -8.70
C LYS A 91 3.77 20.95 -9.79
N ALA A 92 4.42 19.82 -10.08
CA ALA A 92 5.44 19.71 -11.12
C ALA A 92 4.92 20.18 -12.50
N VAL A 93 3.77 19.63 -12.93
CA VAL A 93 3.15 20.02 -14.21
C VAL A 93 2.71 21.48 -14.19
N SER A 94 2.12 21.94 -13.10
CA SER A 94 1.62 23.32 -13.01
C SER A 94 2.73 24.34 -13.17
N GLU A 95 3.89 24.11 -12.57
CA GLU A 95 5.04 25.01 -12.67
C GLU A 95 5.66 25.00 -14.07
N VAL A 96 5.93 23.82 -14.64
CA VAL A 96 6.47 23.73 -16.02
C VAL A 96 5.51 24.37 -17.02
N TYR A 97 4.20 24.11 -16.87
CA TYR A 97 3.18 24.69 -17.73
C TYR A 97 3.11 26.21 -17.58
N GLN A 98 3.21 26.74 -16.35
CA GLN A 98 3.24 28.17 -16.09
C GLN A 98 4.48 28.83 -16.69
N ASN A 99 5.65 28.20 -16.60
CA ASN A 99 6.89 28.73 -17.18
C ASN A 99 6.82 28.82 -18.71
N ILE A 100 6.12 27.90 -19.37
CA ILE A 100 5.98 27.87 -20.83
C ILE A 100 4.87 28.82 -21.32
N PHE A 101 3.70 28.76 -20.70
CA PHE A 101 2.49 29.43 -21.20
C PHE A 101 2.09 30.68 -20.43
N GLN A 102 2.86 31.05 -19.39
CA GLN A 102 2.62 32.22 -18.53
C GLN A 102 1.23 32.21 -17.87
N LYS A 103 0.68 31.00 -17.64
CA LYS A 103 -0.63 30.79 -16.99
C LYS A 103 -0.65 29.46 -16.25
N LYS A 104 -1.47 29.35 -15.21
CA LYS A 104 -1.65 28.09 -14.49
C LYS A 104 -2.37 27.06 -15.36
N THR A 105 -1.97 25.81 -15.23
CA THR A 105 -2.68 24.69 -15.85
C THR A 105 -3.99 24.40 -15.11
N ARG A 106 -4.95 23.82 -15.82
CA ARG A 106 -6.17 23.21 -15.23
C ARG A 106 -6.04 21.70 -15.05
N TYR A 107 -4.95 21.10 -15.54
CA TYR A 107 -4.74 19.66 -15.52
C TYR A 107 -4.19 19.21 -14.17
N SER A 108 -4.78 18.19 -13.57
CA SER A 108 -4.26 17.57 -12.36
C SER A 108 -3.12 16.60 -12.69
N GLY A 109 -2.20 16.41 -11.75
CA GLY A 109 -1.14 15.42 -11.87
C GLY A 109 -1.68 14.01 -12.10
N SER A 110 -2.80 13.64 -11.48
CA SER A 110 -3.43 12.32 -11.67
C SER A 110 -3.78 12.04 -13.14
N ILE A 111 -4.36 13.01 -13.84
CA ILE A 111 -4.68 12.88 -15.27
C ILE A 111 -3.38 12.74 -16.07
N ILE A 112 -2.39 13.58 -15.79
CA ILE A 112 -1.11 13.55 -16.53
C ILE A 112 -0.30 12.28 -16.27
N MET A 113 -0.45 11.68 -15.10
CA MET A 113 0.14 10.39 -14.75
C MET A 113 -0.67 9.20 -15.30
N GLY A 114 -1.85 9.43 -15.88
CA GLY A 114 -2.72 8.38 -16.41
C GLY A 114 -3.37 7.53 -15.31
N TRP A 115 -3.53 8.09 -14.10
CA TRP A 115 -4.12 7.40 -12.94
C TRP A 115 -5.65 7.29 -13.00
N ASP A 116 -6.27 7.78 -14.07
CA ASP A 116 -7.66 7.57 -14.47
C ASP A 116 -7.78 6.58 -15.65
N ASN A 117 -6.66 6.14 -16.22
CA ASN A 117 -6.63 5.22 -17.35
C ASN A 117 -6.41 3.78 -16.88
N LYS A 118 -7.47 2.97 -16.99
CA LYS A 118 -7.44 1.56 -16.56
C LYS A 118 -6.29 0.75 -17.19
N ASN A 119 -5.98 0.95 -18.47
CA ASN A 119 -4.89 0.21 -19.12
C ASN A 119 -3.52 0.55 -18.49
N ILE A 120 -3.29 1.82 -18.15
CA ILE A 120 -2.06 2.24 -17.47
C ILE A 120 -2.02 1.64 -16.06
N ILE A 121 -3.13 1.71 -15.33
CA ILE A 121 -3.23 1.15 -13.97
C ILE A 121 -3.00 -0.36 -13.97
N ASP A 122 -3.57 -1.10 -14.92
CA ASP A 122 -3.40 -2.55 -15.05
C ASP A 122 -1.92 -2.90 -15.30
N VAL A 123 -1.24 -2.11 -16.15
CA VAL A 123 0.20 -2.26 -16.41
C VAL A 123 1.04 -1.92 -15.16
N LEU A 124 0.72 -0.83 -14.45
CA LEU A 124 1.37 -0.48 -13.17
C LEU A 124 1.16 -1.55 -12.10
N SER A 125 0.02 -2.24 -12.15
CA SER A 125 -0.37 -3.28 -11.19
C SER A 125 0.16 -4.67 -11.54
N SER A 126 0.87 -4.82 -12.66
CA SER A 126 1.45 -6.11 -13.09
C SER A 126 2.59 -6.58 -12.18
N ASN A 127 2.76 -7.89 -12.01
CA ASN A 127 3.83 -8.49 -11.20
C ASN A 127 3.86 -8.00 -9.74
N ILE A 128 2.68 -7.94 -9.10
CA ILE A 128 2.52 -7.58 -7.68
C ILE A 128 1.91 -8.78 -6.95
N ASP A 129 2.63 -9.30 -5.97
CA ASP A 129 2.16 -10.42 -5.15
C ASP A 129 1.09 -9.98 -4.14
N PHE A 130 1.26 -8.79 -3.58
CA PHE A 130 0.37 -8.24 -2.58
C PHE A 130 0.13 -6.76 -2.81
N CYS A 131 -1.15 -6.39 -2.97
CA CYS A 131 -1.57 -5.00 -3.01
C CYS A 131 -2.07 -4.55 -1.62
N PRO A 132 -1.43 -3.52 -1.02
CA PRO A 132 -1.90 -2.88 0.19
C PRO A 132 -3.31 -2.34 0.06
N PHE A 133 -3.99 -2.22 1.19
CA PHE A 133 -5.35 -1.72 1.25
C PHE A 133 -5.55 -0.95 2.55
N SER A 134 -6.63 -0.17 2.59
CA SER A 134 -6.95 0.64 3.75
C SER A 134 -8.33 0.31 4.29
N CYS A 135 -8.46 0.38 5.62
CA CYS A 135 -9.75 0.39 6.31
C CYS A 135 -9.90 1.66 7.17
N LYS A 136 -11.14 2.00 7.52
CA LYS A 136 -11.48 3.19 8.31
C LYS A 136 -11.83 2.79 9.74
N LEU A 137 -11.27 3.52 10.70
CA LEU A 137 -11.58 3.38 12.13
C LEU A 137 -11.79 4.77 12.74
N GLY A 138 -13.06 5.20 12.79
CA GLY A 138 -13.40 6.60 13.03
C GLY A 138 -12.68 7.51 12.03
N ASP A 139 -11.92 8.49 12.53
CA ASP A 139 -11.15 9.43 11.70
C ASP A 139 -9.83 8.85 11.17
N TYR A 140 -9.43 7.67 11.64
CA TYR A 140 -8.16 7.06 11.23
C TYR A 140 -8.34 6.22 9.97
N GLU A 141 -7.36 6.36 9.07
CA GLU A 141 -7.13 5.41 8.01
C GLU A 141 -6.00 4.47 8.43
N ILE A 142 -6.31 3.18 8.52
CA ILE A 142 -5.34 2.12 8.78
C ILE A 142 -4.89 1.59 7.42
N PHE A 143 -3.62 1.74 7.11
CA PHE A 143 -3.01 1.27 5.87
C PHE A 143 -2.31 -0.07 6.13
N ILE A 144 -2.84 -1.16 5.57
CA ILE A 144 -2.33 -2.52 5.73
C ILE A 144 -1.48 -2.86 4.51
N TYR A 145 -0.19 -3.12 4.75
CA TYR A 145 0.81 -3.34 3.70
C TYR A 145 1.61 -4.65 3.88
N GLY A 146 1.26 -5.46 4.89
CA GLY A 146 1.76 -6.81 5.05
C GLY A 146 0.74 -7.68 5.75
N LEU A 147 0.59 -8.93 5.30
CA LEU A 147 -0.26 -9.91 5.94
C LEU A 147 0.57 -11.11 6.38
N GLY A 148 0.42 -11.47 7.65
CA GLY A 148 0.91 -12.71 8.22
C GLY A 148 -0.25 -13.38 8.95
N SER A 149 -0.32 -14.71 8.92
CA SER A 149 -1.35 -15.46 9.64
C SER A 149 -0.71 -16.36 10.71
N SER A 150 -1.45 -16.59 11.79
CA SER A 150 -1.09 -17.54 12.85
C SER A 150 -2.34 -18.27 13.33
N THR A 151 -2.19 -19.19 14.29
CA THR A 151 -3.31 -19.85 14.97
C THR A 151 -3.86 -19.04 16.16
N ARG A 152 -3.27 -17.88 16.50
CA ARG A 152 -3.63 -17.09 17.67
C ARG A 152 -4.95 -16.35 17.49
N SER A 153 -5.96 -16.74 18.27
CA SER A 153 -7.28 -16.13 18.26
C SER A 153 -7.29 -14.73 18.87
N ASP A 154 -6.43 -14.47 19.85
CA ASP A 154 -6.25 -13.17 20.50
C ASP A 154 -5.66 -12.11 19.57
N TRP A 155 -5.11 -12.51 18.42
CA TRP A 155 -4.64 -11.61 17.36
C TRP A 155 -5.57 -11.59 16.16
N ASN A 156 -6.82 -12.05 16.31
CA ASN A 156 -7.73 -12.33 15.19
C ASN A 156 -7.00 -13.04 14.05
N GLN A 157 -6.16 -14.01 14.41
CA GLN A 157 -5.48 -14.91 13.47
C GLN A 157 -4.36 -14.27 12.64
N ALA A 158 -4.03 -13.00 12.87
CA ALA A 158 -2.82 -12.42 12.31
C ALA A 158 -1.56 -13.05 12.93
N GLY A 159 -0.43 -12.89 12.29
CA GLY A 159 0.83 -13.54 12.68
C GLY A 159 2.04 -12.84 12.08
N ASN A 160 3.19 -13.50 12.19
CA ASN A 160 4.48 -12.99 11.70
C ASN A 160 4.38 -12.50 10.25
N GLY A 161 4.81 -11.26 10.00
CA GLY A 161 4.71 -10.59 8.70
C GLY A 161 3.52 -9.66 8.56
N TYR A 162 2.59 -9.64 9.52
CA TYR A 162 1.53 -8.63 9.53
C TYR A 162 2.09 -7.23 9.77
N LYS A 163 1.72 -6.28 8.92
CA LYS A 163 2.16 -4.87 9.00
C LYS A 163 1.02 -3.92 8.63
N SER A 164 0.78 -2.94 9.49
CA SER A 164 -0.14 -1.84 9.21
C SER A 164 0.39 -0.51 9.76
N SER A 165 -0.20 0.60 9.32
CA SER A 165 0.19 1.92 9.81
C SER A 165 -0.96 2.91 9.91
N ILE A 166 -0.84 3.83 10.88
CA ILE A 166 -1.75 4.95 11.11
C ILE A 166 -0.93 6.25 11.15
N ILE A 167 -1.45 7.33 10.59
CA ILE A 167 -0.89 8.67 10.82
C ILE A 167 -1.52 9.24 12.09
N HIS A 168 -0.68 9.63 13.04
CA HIS A 168 -1.12 10.30 14.25
C HIS A 168 -0.08 11.31 14.73
N THR A 169 -0.49 12.20 15.63
CA THR A 169 0.38 13.24 16.17
C THR A 169 1.36 12.66 17.19
N TYR A 170 2.64 12.94 17.02
CA TYR A 170 3.71 12.65 17.98
C TYR A 170 4.61 13.87 18.13
N LYS A 171 4.85 14.30 19.39
CA LYS A 171 5.61 15.53 19.69
C LYS A 171 5.13 16.75 18.86
N LYS A 172 3.81 16.95 18.81
CA LYS A 172 3.12 18.05 18.09
C LYS A 172 3.25 18.06 16.56
N ARG A 173 3.86 17.04 15.94
CA ARG A 173 3.94 16.89 14.47
C ARG A 173 3.36 15.55 14.03
N ALA A 174 3.01 15.43 12.77
CA ALA A 174 2.57 14.15 12.21
C ALA A 174 3.69 13.10 12.32
N ALA A 175 3.30 11.85 12.57
CA ALA A 175 4.17 10.70 12.61
C ALA A 175 3.41 9.46 12.10
N ILE A 176 4.17 8.45 11.66
CA ILE A 176 3.61 7.17 11.23
C ILE A 176 3.79 6.18 12.38
N PHE A 177 2.68 5.68 12.89
CA PHE A 177 2.63 4.61 13.87
C PHE A 177 2.50 3.31 13.09
N VAL A 178 3.57 2.51 13.06
CA VAL A 178 3.61 1.21 12.40
C VAL A 178 3.34 0.13 13.42
N SER A 179 2.28 -0.65 13.18
CA SER A 179 1.97 -1.87 13.91
C SER A 179 2.57 -3.06 13.15
N GLU A 180 3.35 -3.89 13.81
CA GLU A 180 3.98 -5.07 13.20
C GLU A 180 3.87 -6.29 14.12
N ILE A 181 3.63 -7.46 13.53
CA ILE A 181 3.74 -8.75 14.23
C ILE A 181 4.96 -9.48 13.70
N LYS A 182 5.90 -9.79 14.59
CA LYS A 182 7.15 -10.48 14.27
C LYS A 182 7.62 -11.26 15.50
N ASP A 183 8.18 -12.44 15.27
CA ASP A 183 8.75 -13.31 16.32
C ASP A 183 7.77 -13.54 17.49
N ASP A 184 6.50 -13.75 17.14
CA ASP A 184 5.38 -13.94 18.07
C ASP A 184 5.19 -12.79 19.09
N LYS A 185 5.57 -11.58 18.71
CA LYS A 185 5.37 -10.34 19.46
C LYS A 185 4.71 -9.28 18.59
N CYS A 186 3.98 -8.39 19.26
CA CYS A 186 3.45 -7.19 18.65
C CYS A 186 4.40 -6.02 18.91
N TYR A 187 4.58 -5.18 17.90
CA TYR A 187 5.39 -3.97 17.95
C TYR A 187 4.59 -2.76 17.50
N ILE A 188 4.88 -1.61 18.11
CA ILE A 188 4.48 -0.30 17.60
C ILE A 188 5.77 0.51 17.44
N TYR A 189 6.07 0.90 16.21
CA TYR A 189 7.15 1.82 15.89
C TYR A 189 6.57 3.19 15.56
N ILE A 190 7.06 4.24 16.21
CA ILE A 190 6.73 5.62 15.87
C ILE A 190 7.84 6.17 14.99
N TYR A 191 7.52 6.36 13.71
CA TYR A 191 8.40 6.96 12.73
C TYR A 191 8.09 8.45 12.57
N GLN A 192 9.12 9.29 12.71
CA GLN A 192 9.07 10.73 12.43
C GLN A 192 10.45 11.17 11.94
N ASP A 193 10.47 12.09 10.97
CA ASP A 193 11.70 12.53 10.31
C ASP A 193 12.53 11.34 9.78
N PHE A 194 11.85 10.32 9.24
CA PHE A 194 12.46 9.18 8.54
C PHE A 194 13.31 8.27 9.43
N LYS A 195 13.07 8.33 10.73
CA LYS A 195 13.73 7.54 11.76
C LYS A 195 12.73 7.03 12.78
N ILE A 196 13.03 5.88 13.38
CA ILE A 196 12.31 5.37 14.54
C ILE A 196 12.61 6.30 15.72
N GLN A 197 11.57 6.89 16.28
CA GLN A 197 11.66 7.75 17.47
C GLN A 197 11.35 7.00 18.76
N LYS A 198 10.47 6.01 18.67
CA LYS A 198 10.04 5.21 19.82
C LYS A 198 9.56 3.84 19.36
N THR A 199 9.83 2.84 20.19
CA THR A 199 9.38 1.47 19.98
C THR A 199 8.65 1.01 21.24
N PHE A 200 7.53 0.34 21.03
CA PHE A 200 6.85 -0.44 22.06
C PHE A 200 6.87 -1.91 21.63
N VAL A 201 6.86 -2.81 22.61
CA VAL A 201 6.78 -4.26 22.40
C VAL A 201 5.80 -4.85 23.40
N GLY A 202 5.01 -5.82 22.96
CA GLY A 202 3.99 -6.47 23.79
C GLY A 202 3.59 -7.84 23.26
N THR A 203 2.80 -8.55 24.06
CA THR A 203 2.31 -9.90 23.78
C THR A 203 1.04 -9.94 22.95
N THR A 204 0.25 -8.86 22.99
CA THR A 204 -1.01 -8.73 22.24
C THR A 204 -1.14 -7.32 21.67
N PRO A 205 -1.96 -7.14 20.60
CA PRO A 205 -2.28 -5.82 20.07
C PRO A 205 -2.88 -4.88 21.13
N ASP A 206 -3.76 -5.40 21.98
CA ASP A 206 -4.46 -4.61 23.01
C ASP A 206 -3.49 -4.13 24.10
N ASP A 207 -2.61 -5.02 24.59
CA ASP A 207 -1.62 -4.67 25.61
C ASP A 207 -0.67 -3.58 25.13
N ILE A 208 -0.16 -3.70 23.90
CA ILE A 208 0.84 -2.76 23.39
C ILE A 208 0.25 -1.38 23.12
N TRP A 209 -0.96 -1.29 22.54
CA TRP A 209 -1.61 0.00 22.32
C TRP A 209 -1.99 0.67 23.63
N LYS A 210 -2.51 -0.09 24.60
CA LYS A 210 -2.78 0.42 25.95
C LYS A 210 -1.52 0.97 26.61
N ASN A 211 -0.43 0.19 26.59
CA ASN A 211 0.86 0.59 27.17
C ASN A 211 1.52 1.76 26.43
N SER A 212 1.19 1.97 25.14
CA SER A 212 1.72 3.10 24.38
C SER A 212 1.20 4.45 24.88
N GLY A 213 0.01 4.47 25.48
CA GLY A 213 -0.71 5.68 25.90
C GLY A 213 -1.31 6.50 24.74
N TYR A 214 -1.20 6.05 23.49
CA TYR A 214 -1.74 6.73 22.32
C TYR A 214 -3.07 6.11 21.88
N ILE A 215 -3.96 6.93 21.31
CA ILE A 215 -5.25 6.52 20.69
C ILE A 215 -6.06 5.55 21.59
N GLN A 216 -6.17 5.86 22.88
CA GLN A 216 -6.80 4.98 23.89
C GLN A 216 -8.32 4.78 23.73
N LYS A 217 -8.96 5.42 22.74
CA LYS A 217 -10.39 5.29 22.47
C LYS A 217 -10.78 3.99 21.75
N PHE A 218 -9.81 3.28 21.19
CA PHE A 218 -10.02 2.04 20.44
C PHE A 218 -9.19 0.91 21.05
N SER A 219 -9.61 -0.34 20.84
CA SER A 219 -8.80 -1.51 21.14
C SER A 219 -7.57 -1.58 20.25
N GLY A 220 -6.56 -2.31 20.69
CA GLY A 220 -5.37 -2.54 19.89
C GLY A 220 -5.64 -3.39 18.66
N LYS A 221 -6.55 -4.36 18.73
CA LYS A 221 -7.00 -5.12 17.56
C LYS A 221 -7.64 -4.22 16.50
N GLU A 222 -8.50 -3.29 16.91
CA GLU A 222 -9.06 -2.29 15.99
C GLU A 222 -7.95 -1.44 15.38
N LEU A 223 -7.00 -0.94 16.18
CA LEU A 223 -5.90 -0.09 15.71
C LEU A 223 -4.88 -0.82 14.82
N PHE A 224 -4.75 -2.13 14.96
CA PHE A 224 -3.99 -2.92 14.00
C PHE A 224 -4.75 -3.08 12.67
N GLY A 225 -6.08 -2.92 12.65
CA GLY A 225 -6.95 -3.20 11.51
C GLY A 225 -7.49 -4.63 11.50
N LEU A 226 -7.38 -5.35 12.62
CA LEU A 226 -7.66 -6.79 12.69
C LEU A 226 -9.13 -7.13 12.91
N GLU A 227 -9.97 -6.14 13.21
CA GLU A 227 -11.43 -6.30 13.31
C GLU A 227 -12.15 -5.93 12.01
N ASP A 228 -11.41 -5.40 11.03
CA ASP A 228 -11.95 -5.06 9.72
C ASP A 228 -12.30 -6.33 8.92
N GLN A 229 -13.49 -6.33 8.31
CA GLN A 229 -14.02 -7.49 7.60
C GLN A 229 -13.14 -7.93 6.42
N ILE A 230 -12.57 -6.97 5.67
CA ILE A 230 -11.72 -7.29 4.52
C ILE A 230 -10.39 -7.88 4.99
N THR A 231 -9.82 -7.32 6.05
CA THR A 231 -8.60 -7.85 6.67
C THR A 231 -8.83 -9.28 7.14
N LEU A 232 -9.92 -9.55 7.84
CA LEU A 232 -10.29 -10.91 8.27
C LEU A 232 -10.50 -11.86 7.08
N GLN A 233 -11.18 -11.42 6.02
CA GLN A 233 -11.36 -12.22 4.80
C GLN A 233 -10.02 -12.56 4.14
N LYS A 234 -9.09 -11.60 4.04
CA LYS A 234 -7.76 -11.82 3.45
C LYS A 234 -6.89 -12.73 4.33
N LEU A 235 -6.91 -12.54 5.65
CA LEU A 235 -6.22 -13.43 6.59
C LEU A 235 -6.74 -14.87 6.51
N ASN A 236 -8.06 -15.05 6.39
CA ASN A 236 -8.68 -16.36 6.21
C ASN A 236 -8.25 -17.03 4.90
N LYS A 237 -8.13 -16.28 3.80
CA LYS A 237 -7.64 -16.81 2.51
C LYS A 237 -6.19 -17.31 2.59
N LEU A 238 -5.32 -16.65 3.37
CA LEU A 238 -3.93 -17.09 3.57
C LEU A 238 -3.82 -18.44 4.29
N ARG A 239 -4.84 -18.83 5.04
CA ARG A 239 -4.87 -20.11 5.76
C ARG A 239 -5.27 -21.29 4.89
N ILE A 240 -5.92 -21.01 3.75
CA ILE A 240 -6.26 -22.06 2.78
C ILE A 240 -4.92 -22.50 2.16
N PRO A 241 -4.50 -23.76 2.36
CA PRO A 241 -3.28 -24.24 1.72
C PRO A 241 -3.44 -24.07 0.21
N GLN A 242 -2.42 -23.54 -0.46
CA GLN A 242 -2.38 -23.44 -1.93
C GLN A 242 -1.19 -24.24 -2.44
N CYS A 243 -1.29 -24.74 -3.66
CA CYS A 243 -0.25 -25.51 -4.31
C CYS A 243 -0.24 -25.16 -5.79
N ALA A 244 0.88 -24.64 -6.27
CA ALA A 244 1.07 -24.41 -7.69
C ALA A 244 1.31 -25.75 -8.42
N PRO A 245 1.04 -25.87 -9.73
CA PRO A 245 1.22 -27.13 -10.47
C PRO A 245 2.59 -27.79 -10.32
N HIS A 246 3.65 -26.99 -10.19
CA HIS A 246 5.02 -27.50 -10.00
C HIS A 246 5.29 -28.03 -8.58
N GLU A 247 4.44 -27.72 -7.61
CA GLU A 247 4.54 -28.16 -6.22
C GLU A 247 3.70 -29.42 -5.92
N TRP A 248 3.03 -30.00 -6.93
CA TRP A 248 2.15 -31.16 -6.73
C TRP A 248 2.88 -32.40 -6.21
N ASN A 249 4.18 -32.51 -6.48
CA ASN A 249 5.01 -33.60 -5.95
C ASN A 249 5.40 -33.39 -4.47
N ASN A 250 5.10 -32.22 -3.89
CA ASN A 250 5.34 -31.94 -2.48
C ASN A 250 4.26 -32.62 -1.61
N PHE A 251 4.54 -33.86 -1.20
CA PHE A 251 3.62 -34.67 -0.41
C PHE A 251 3.14 -33.96 0.87
N LYS A 252 4.00 -33.17 1.54
CA LYS A 252 3.62 -32.45 2.76
C LYS A 252 2.58 -31.35 2.48
N LEU A 253 2.72 -30.67 1.34
CA LEU A 253 1.77 -29.65 0.88
C LEU A 253 0.46 -30.29 0.43
N MET A 254 0.54 -31.37 -0.37
CA MET A 254 -0.62 -32.13 -0.83
C MET A 254 -1.41 -32.77 0.32
N LYS A 255 -0.73 -33.26 1.35
CA LYS A 255 -1.37 -33.77 2.57
C LYS A 255 -2.16 -32.68 3.30
N LYS A 256 -1.58 -31.49 3.48
CA LYS A 256 -2.29 -30.33 4.06
C LYS A 256 -3.53 -29.94 3.26
N LEU A 257 -3.42 -29.94 1.93
CA LEU A 257 -4.55 -29.70 1.03
C LEU A 257 -5.66 -30.74 1.20
N TYR A 258 -5.29 -32.03 1.22
CA TYR A 258 -6.24 -33.13 1.43
C TYR A 258 -6.95 -33.02 2.78
N GLU A 259 -6.22 -32.80 3.87
CA GLU A 259 -6.78 -32.64 5.21
C GLU A 259 -7.74 -31.43 5.29
N TYR A 260 -7.37 -30.31 4.65
CA TYR A 260 -8.17 -29.09 4.67
C TYR A 260 -9.44 -29.20 3.81
N HIS A 261 -9.34 -29.70 2.58
CA HIS A 261 -10.44 -29.67 1.60
C HIS A 261 -11.27 -30.96 1.57
N LEU A 262 -10.65 -32.13 1.73
CA LEU A 262 -11.28 -33.43 1.49
C LEU A 262 -11.68 -34.15 2.78
N GLN A 263 -10.80 -34.13 3.81
CA GLN A 263 -11.07 -34.82 5.08
C GLN A 263 -12.20 -34.16 5.89
N ARG A 264 -12.34 -32.83 5.82
CA ARG A 264 -13.45 -32.11 6.48
C ARG A 264 -14.82 -32.41 5.88
N GLN A 265 -14.89 -32.85 4.63
CA GLN A 265 -16.16 -33.14 3.93
C GLN A 265 -16.62 -34.60 4.07
N THR A 266 -15.72 -35.51 4.48
CA THR A 266 -16.02 -36.96 4.53
C THR A 266 -16.65 -37.43 5.85
N PHE A 267 -16.78 -36.56 6.86
CA PHE A 267 -17.52 -36.84 8.11
C PHE A 267 -19.02 -36.50 8.02
N ALA A 268 -19.58 -36.30 6.83
CA ALA A 268 -21.03 -36.44 6.67
C ALA A 268 -21.38 -37.89 7.04
N LYS A 269 -21.91 -38.08 8.25
CA LYS A 269 -22.33 -39.36 8.82
C LYS A 269 -23.04 -40.19 7.76
N ILE A 270 -22.35 -41.21 7.25
CA ILE A 270 -23.03 -42.36 6.67
C ILE A 270 -23.43 -43.19 7.89
N GLU A 271 -24.66 -43.00 8.37
CA GLU A 271 -25.28 -43.98 9.25
C GLU A 271 -25.53 -45.22 8.38
N TRP A 272 -24.75 -46.28 8.64
CA TRP A 272 -24.99 -47.63 8.12
C TRP A 272 -26.16 -48.27 8.85
#